data_AF-A0A8J5GQR4-F1
#
_entry.id   AF-A0A8J5GQR4-F1
#
_cell.length_a   1.000
_cell.length_b   1.000
_cell.length_c   1.000
_cell.angle_alpha   90.00
_cell.angle_beta   90.00
_cell.angle_gamma   90.00
#
_symmetry.space_group_name_H-M   'P 1'
#
loop_
_entity.id
_entity.type
_entity.pdbx_description
1 polymer ?
#
loop_
_entity_poly.entity_id
_entity_poly.type
_entity_poly.pdbx_seq_one_letter_code
_entity_poly.pdbx_strand_id
1 'polypeptide(L)'
;MAYAFVCFPAFAQVMTSCSSPSWGVAARPRRLLPAVRCASSAPEAVAHEADLFDLKRYMTEKARRVDDALDRALPLRHPERLLAAMRYSLLAPGKRVRPVLTLAACELVGGEESTAMPFACAVEMLHVMSLVHDDLPCIDNDELRRGRPSNHVVFGEGVAVMAGDALHCFAFAHAAEATAGVPPMWVLRAVAELGKATGTEGLLAGQVVDIECEGKEVGLEVLEYIHLHKTARLLEAAVACGGIIGGAEEEEVERLRRYGRTVGLLFQVVDDVLDVTRTSEELGKTAGKDLAKGKATYPKLMGLEKARLQAEELAAKAEEELQGFDRNRARPLRHLARYIAHRHN
;
A
#
# COMPACT_ATOMS: atom_id res chain seq x y z
N MET A 1 -2.35 7.19 -44.14
CA MET A 1 -2.91 8.40 -43.49
C MET A 1 -1.80 9.05 -42.68
N ALA A 2 -1.24 10.13 -43.21
CA ALA A 2 -0.17 10.90 -42.57
C ALA A 2 -0.79 11.94 -41.63
N TYR A 3 -0.39 11.96 -40.36
CA TYR A 3 -0.76 13.04 -39.45
C TYR A 3 0.37 14.08 -39.43
N ALA A 4 0.05 15.27 -39.91
CA ALA A 4 0.91 16.44 -39.91
C ALA A 4 0.91 17.09 -38.51
N PHE A 5 2.10 17.31 -37.97
CA PHE A 5 2.34 18.17 -36.82
C PHE A 5 2.16 19.64 -37.23
N VAL A 6 1.28 20.36 -36.54
CA VAL A 6 1.19 21.83 -36.61
C VAL A 6 1.70 22.39 -35.29
N CYS A 7 2.85 23.06 -35.36
CA CYS A 7 3.44 23.90 -34.32
C CYS A 7 2.84 25.31 -34.40
N PHE A 8 2.52 25.94 -33.26
CA PHE A 8 2.44 27.40 -33.12
C PHE A 8 3.01 27.87 -31.76
N PRO A 9 3.52 29.12 -31.66
CA PRO A 9 4.69 29.48 -30.85
C PRO A 9 4.39 30.30 -29.59
N ALA A 10 5.50 30.53 -28.88
CA ALA A 10 5.77 31.34 -27.70
C ALA A 10 5.00 32.68 -27.55
N PHE A 11 4.80 33.06 -26.29
CA PHE A 11 4.65 34.46 -25.87
C PHE A 11 5.61 34.76 -24.71
N ALA A 12 6.31 35.89 -24.84
CA ALA A 12 7.33 36.39 -23.93
C ALA A 12 6.82 37.59 -23.11
N GLN A 13 7.44 37.75 -21.93
CA GLN A 13 7.74 38.97 -21.17
C GLN A 13 6.62 39.97 -20.80
N VAL A 14 6.54 40.27 -19.48
CA VAL A 14 6.62 41.63 -18.94
C VAL A 14 7.39 41.63 -17.60
N MET A 15 8.44 42.45 -17.51
CA MET A 15 9.10 42.89 -16.26
C MET A 15 8.47 44.20 -15.76
N THR A 16 8.49 44.43 -14.45
CA THR A 16 8.61 45.74 -13.73
C THR A 16 8.56 45.44 -12.23
N SER A 17 9.67 45.47 -11.48
CA SER A 17 10.38 46.60 -10.84
C SER A 17 9.79 47.11 -9.51
N CYS A 18 10.67 47.09 -8.50
CA CYS A 18 10.92 48.14 -7.50
C CYS A 18 10.34 48.06 -6.06
N SER A 19 11.31 48.10 -5.15
CA SER A 19 11.41 48.83 -3.86
C SER A 19 10.85 48.21 -2.57
N SER A 20 11.79 47.82 -1.71
CA SER A 20 11.74 47.90 -0.25
C SER A 20 11.79 49.35 0.25
N PRO A 21 11.35 49.61 1.50
CA PRO A 21 12.35 50.00 2.50
C PRO A 21 12.11 49.42 3.91
N SER A 22 13.18 49.54 4.67
CA SER A 22 13.52 49.00 5.99
C SER A 22 13.19 49.91 7.19
N TRP A 23 13.26 49.28 8.38
CA TRP A 23 13.54 49.78 9.75
C TRP A 23 12.38 50.06 10.71
N GLY A 24 12.52 49.49 11.92
CA GLY A 24 11.72 49.84 13.09
C GLY A 24 11.95 48.93 14.30
N VAL A 25 13.15 48.94 14.89
CA VAL A 25 13.42 48.34 16.20
C VAL A 25 12.91 49.29 17.29
N ALA A 26 12.06 48.81 18.20
CA ALA A 26 11.66 49.55 19.39
C ALA A 26 11.69 48.67 20.65
N ALA A 27 12.19 49.28 21.72
CA ALA A 27 12.68 48.65 22.94
C ALA A 27 11.58 48.22 23.94
N ARG A 28 11.98 47.25 24.78
CA ARG A 28 11.24 46.68 25.93
C ARG A 28 11.02 47.69 27.07
N PRO A 29 9.99 47.49 27.91
CA PRO A 29 10.07 47.81 29.33
C PRO A 29 10.28 46.56 30.20
N ARG A 30 11.18 46.69 31.17
CA ARG A 30 11.49 45.75 32.26
C ARG A 30 10.23 45.43 33.08
N ARG A 31 9.97 44.15 33.34
CA ARG A 31 9.18 43.71 34.50
C ARG A 31 10.00 42.78 35.38
N LEU A 32 9.77 42.96 36.67
CA LEU A 32 10.52 42.49 37.83
C LEU A 32 10.57 40.96 37.93
N LEU A 33 11.75 40.45 38.30
CA LEU A 33 11.98 39.05 38.67
C LEU A 33 11.31 38.75 40.03
N PRO A 34 10.51 37.68 40.16
CA PRO A 34 10.25 37.06 41.45
C PRO A 34 11.26 35.94 41.72
N ALA A 35 11.52 35.77 43.02
CA ALA A 35 12.52 34.91 43.65
C ALA A 35 12.61 33.47 43.12
N VAL A 36 13.86 33.02 42.97
CA VAL A 36 14.25 31.62 42.85
C VAL A 36 13.75 30.86 44.10
N ARG A 37 12.83 29.92 43.91
CA ARG A 37 12.59 28.83 44.85
C ARG A 37 13.18 27.57 44.23
N CYS A 38 14.18 27.00 44.89
CA CYS A 38 14.62 25.63 44.65
C CYS A 38 13.44 24.69 44.91
N ALA A 39 12.84 24.18 43.84
CA ALA A 39 12.03 22.97 43.89
C ALA A 39 12.87 21.87 43.23
N SER A 40 13.21 20.86 44.02
CA SER A 40 13.83 19.62 43.56
C SER A 40 12.94 18.96 42.49
N SER A 41 13.34 19.03 41.23
CA SER A 41 12.72 18.24 40.17
C SER A 41 13.18 16.79 40.30
N ALA A 42 12.29 15.95 40.83
CA ALA A 42 12.35 14.52 40.60
C ALA A 42 12.39 14.26 39.07
N PRO A 43 13.03 13.16 38.61
CA PRO A 43 13.10 12.87 37.18
C PRO A 43 11.67 12.81 36.63
N GLU A 44 11.41 13.63 35.61
CA GLU A 44 10.20 13.52 34.80
C GLU A 44 10.15 12.09 34.27
N ALA A 45 9.31 11.28 34.90
CA ALA A 45 8.89 10.02 34.36
C ALA A 45 8.30 10.34 32.98
N VAL A 46 9.01 9.95 31.94
CA VAL A 46 8.48 9.88 30.58
C VAL A 46 7.28 8.95 30.68
N ALA A 47 6.10 9.55 30.86
CA ALA A 47 4.85 8.83 30.84
C ALA A 47 4.75 8.23 29.43
N HIS A 48 4.93 6.91 29.36
CA HIS A 48 4.42 6.11 28.26
C HIS A 48 2.91 6.31 28.26
N GLU A 49 2.45 7.38 27.60
CA GLU A 49 1.06 7.51 27.20
C GLU A 49 0.82 6.31 26.28
N ALA A 50 0.18 5.28 26.82
CA ALA A 50 -0.26 4.15 26.04
C ALA A 50 -1.10 4.73 24.91
N ASP A 51 -0.58 4.69 23.68
CA ASP A 51 -1.26 5.21 22.50
C ASP A 51 -2.51 4.36 22.29
N LEU A 52 -3.63 4.80 22.88
CA LEU A 52 -4.96 4.15 22.85
C LEU A 52 -5.61 4.26 21.45
N PHE A 53 -4.81 4.13 20.39
CA PHE A 53 -5.30 4.04 19.03
C PHE A 53 -5.83 2.62 18.77
N ASP A 54 -7.14 2.49 18.60
CA ASP A 54 -7.78 1.22 18.26
C ASP A 54 -7.63 0.93 16.76
N LEU A 55 -6.49 0.31 16.40
CA LEU A 55 -6.22 -0.11 15.03
C LEU A 55 -7.29 -1.04 14.49
N LYS A 56 -7.81 -1.97 15.31
CA LYS A 56 -8.80 -2.95 14.85
C LYS A 56 -10.08 -2.25 14.43
N ARG A 57 -10.57 -1.31 15.23
CA ARG A 57 -11.73 -0.48 14.88
C ARG A 57 -11.45 0.35 13.64
N TYR A 58 -10.30 1.02 13.55
CA TYR A 58 -9.92 1.81 12.38
C TYR A 58 -9.93 0.96 11.10
N MET A 59 -9.24 -0.18 11.09
CA MET A 59 -9.21 -1.12 9.96
C MET A 59 -10.61 -1.59 9.57
N THR A 60 -11.45 -1.95 10.56
CA THR A 60 -12.81 -2.43 10.32
C THR A 60 -13.69 -1.36 9.68
N GLU A 61 -13.64 -0.13 10.19
CA GLU A 61 -14.43 0.99 9.67
C GLU A 61 -14.01 1.36 8.24
N LYS A 62 -12.70 1.43 7.97
CA LYS A 62 -12.17 1.72 6.63
C LYS A 62 -12.46 0.60 5.64
N ALA A 63 -12.26 -0.67 6.04
CA ALA A 63 -12.57 -1.82 5.21
C ALA A 63 -14.05 -1.84 4.78
N ARG A 64 -14.98 -1.55 5.71
CA ARG A 64 -16.41 -1.44 5.38
C ARG A 64 -16.69 -0.36 4.33
N ARG A 65 -16.10 0.83 4.48
CA ARG A 65 -16.28 1.93 3.52
C ARG A 65 -15.72 1.59 2.14
N VAL A 66 -14.59 0.88 2.11
CA VAL A 66 -13.99 0.38 0.87
C VAL A 66 -14.88 -0.68 0.23
N ASP A 67 -15.42 -1.64 0.99
CA ASP A 67 -16.35 -2.64 0.47
C ASP A 67 -17.60 -1.98 -0.14
N ASP A 68 -18.18 -1.01 0.55
CA ASP A 68 -19.32 -0.22 0.05
C ASP A 68 -18.97 0.54 -1.24
N ALA A 69 -17.75 1.08 -1.35
CA ALA A 69 -17.28 1.80 -2.53
C ALA A 69 -17.01 0.86 -3.71
N LEU A 70 -16.37 -0.29 -3.48
CA LEU A 70 -16.12 -1.33 -4.49
C LEU A 70 -17.44 -1.90 -5.04
N ASP A 71 -18.42 -2.13 -4.16
CA ASP A 71 -19.73 -2.63 -4.57
C ASP A 71 -20.44 -1.66 -5.51
N ARG A 72 -20.44 -0.36 -5.16
CA ARG A 72 -21.01 0.71 -5.99
C ARG A 72 -20.25 0.91 -7.30
N ALA A 73 -18.93 0.75 -7.31
CA ALA A 73 -18.11 0.98 -8.49
C ALA A 73 -18.42 -0.01 -9.63
N LEU A 74 -18.89 -1.22 -9.30
CA LEU A 74 -19.01 -2.32 -10.27
C LEU A 74 -20.43 -2.92 -10.30
N PRO A 75 -21.47 -2.18 -10.71
CA PRO A 75 -22.85 -2.69 -10.74
C PRO A 75 -23.01 -3.84 -11.75
N LEU A 76 -23.88 -4.81 -11.45
CA LEU A 76 -24.22 -5.90 -12.38
C LEU A 76 -25.02 -5.37 -13.57
N ARG A 77 -24.52 -5.66 -14.78
CA ARG A 77 -25.11 -5.31 -16.08
C ARG A 77 -24.53 -6.20 -17.18
N HIS A 78 -25.03 -6.09 -18.41
CA HIS A 78 -24.49 -6.83 -19.54
C HIS A 78 -23.03 -6.42 -19.86
N PRO A 79 -22.10 -7.37 -20.14
CA PRO A 79 -22.25 -8.82 -20.05
C PRO A 79 -22.17 -9.33 -18.61
N GLU A 80 -23.27 -9.87 -18.09
CA GLU A 80 -23.42 -10.17 -16.65
C GLU A 80 -22.41 -11.19 -16.14
N ARG A 81 -22.07 -12.21 -16.94
CA ARG A 81 -21.14 -13.26 -16.54
C ARG A 81 -19.75 -12.72 -16.20
N LEU A 82 -19.26 -11.74 -16.96
CA LEU A 82 -17.97 -11.10 -16.70
C LEU A 82 -18.02 -10.30 -15.40
N LEU A 83 -19.02 -9.43 -15.24
CA LEU A 83 -19.15 -8.60 -14.05
C LEU A 83 -19.43 -9.43 -12.79
N ALA A 84 -20.18 -10.53 -12.91
CA ALA A 84 -20.36 -11.49 -11.83
C ALA A 84 -19.02 -12.12 -11.40
N ALA A 85 -18.18 -12.54 -12.36
CA ALA A 85 -16.86 -13.08 -12.07
C ALA A 85 -15.93 -12.05 -11.41
N MET A 86 -15.90 -10.81 -11.90
CA MET A 86 -15.12 -9.73 -11.30
C MET A 86 -15.57 -9.44 -9.86
N ARG A 87 -16.89 -9.27 -9.65
CA ARG A 87 -17.48 -8.99 -8.33
C ARG A 87 -17.28 -10.14 -7.35
N TYR A 88 -17.37 -11.39 -7.82
CA TYR A 88 -17.22 -12.57 -6.98
C TYR A 88 -15.89 -12.55 -6.20
N SER A 89 -14.79 -12.26 -6.89
CA SER A 89 -13.47 -12.20 -6.26
C SER A 89 -13.22 -10.85 -5.57
N LEU A 90 -13.68 -9.73 -6.15
CA LEU A 90 -13.45 -8.38 -5.60
C LEU A 90 -14.16 -8.18 -4.25
N LEU A 91 -15.40 -8.64 -4.14
CA LEU A 91 -16.25 -8.50 -2.95
C LEU A 91 -16.15 -9.70 -2.00
N ALA A 92 -15.23 -10.64 -2.26
CA ALA A 92 -14.92 -11.70 -1.30
C ALA A 92 -14.30 -11.09 -0.02
N PRO A 93 -14.63 -11.59 1.18
CA PRO A 93 -14.09 -11.07 2.45
C PRO A 93 -12.56 -10.97 2.43
N GLY A 94 -12.01 -9.86 2.90
CA GLY A 94 -10.56 -9.64 2.95
C GLY A 94 -10.17 -8.59 3.99
N LYS A 95 -8.90 -8.58 4.39
CA LYS A 95 -8.37 -7.62 5.39
C LYS A 95 -8.33 -6.17 4.87
N ARG A 96 -8.44 -5.96 3.54
CA ARG A 96 -8.38 -4.65 2.84
C ARG A 96 -7.17 -3.79 3.21
N VAL A 97 -6.02 -4.41 3.48
CA VAL A 97 -4.80 -3.71 3.94
C VAL A 97 -4.35 -2.61 2.97
N ARG A 98 -4.31 -2.90 1.67
CA ARG A 98 -3.83 -1.96 0.65
C ARG A 98 -4.75 -0.72 0.51
N PRO A 99 -6.09 -0.87 0.43
CA PRO A 99 -7.00 0.26 0.52
C PRO A 99 -6.80 1.09 1.78
N VAL A 100 -6.72 0.46 2.95
CA VAL A 100 -6.57 1.18 4.21
C VAL A 100 -5.26 1.96 4.27
N LEU A 101 -4.17 1.40 3.73
CA LEU A 101 -2.89 2.10 3.57
C LEU A 101 -3.01 3.33 2.66
N THR A 102 -3.74 3.21 1.55
CA THR A 102 -3.98 4.33 0.63
C THR A 102 -4.72 5.47 1.33
N LEU A 103 -5.79 5.15 2.06
CA LEU A 103 -6.58 6.14 2.80
C LEU A 103 -5.78 6.78 3.94
N ALA A 104 -5.05 5.96 4.72
CA ALA A 104 -4.22 6.43 5.81
C ALA A 104 -3.10 7.36 5.34
N ALA A 105 -2.49 7.09 4.18
CA ALA A 105 -1.46 7.95 3.61
C ALA A 105 -2.01 9.30 3.11
N CYS A 106 -3.22 9.32 2.56
CA CYS A 106 -3.92 10.57 2.21
C CYS A 106 -4.19 11.41 3.47
N GLU A 107 -4.75 10.79 4.50
CA GLU A 107 -5.05 11.45 5.78
C GLU A 107 -3.79 11.93 6.49
N LEU A 108 -2.66 11.21 6.35
CA LEU A 108 -1.36 11.58 6.93
C LEU A 108 -0.95 13.00 6.53
N VAL A 109 -1.04 13.27 5.23
CA VAL A 109 -0.63 14.54 4.63
C VAL A 109 -1.74 15.60 4.64
N GLY A 110 -2.91 15.27 5.23
CA GLY A 110 -4.02 16.20 5.45
C GLY A 110 -5.08 16.20 4.35
N GLY A 111 -5.02 15.26 3.41
CA GLY A 111 -6.07 15.05 2.43
C GLY A 111 -7.32 14.41 3.03
N GLU A 112 -8.40 14.41 2.25
CA GLU A 112 -9.67 13.81 2.64
C GLU A 112 -9.75 12.34 2.17
N GLU A 113 -10.39 11.50 2.98
CA GLU A 113 -10.61 10.08 2.63
C GLU A 113 -11.38 9.93 1.29
N SER A 114 -12.32 10.84 1.04
CA SER A 114 -13.18 10.87 -0.14
C SER A 114 -12.38 11.02 -1.44
N THR A 115 -11.31 11.82 -1.45
CA THR A 115 -10.50 12.05 -2.66
C THR A 115 -9.62 10.83 -2.99
N ALA A 116 -9.17 10.10 -1.98
CA ALA A 116 -8.34 8.90 -2.12
C ALA A 116 -9.15 7.60 -2.29
N MET A 117 -10.46 7.59 -2.02
CA MET A 117 -11.30 6.40 -2.13
C MET A 117 -11.23 5.71 -3.52
N PRO A 118 -11.28 6.44 -4.66
CA PRO A 118 -11.14 5.79 -5.97
C PRO A 118 -9.80 5.08 -6.17
N PHE A 119 -8.71 5.65 -5.65
CA PHE A 119 -7.39 5.00 -5.67
C PHE A 119 -7.31 3.80 -4.72
N ALA A 120 -7.94 3.90 -3.54
CA ALA A 120 -8.05 2.76 -2.62
C ALA A 120 -8.80 1.59 -3.27
N CYS A 121 -9.90 1.88 -3.99
CA CYS A 121 -10.63 0.90 -4.79
C CYS A 121 -9.79 0.33 -5.94
N ALA A 122 -9.11 1.18 -6.71
CA ALA A 122 -8.27 0.77 -7.83
C ALA A 122 -7.13 -0.16 -7.39
N VAL A 123 -6.46 0.14 -6.28
CA VAL A 123 -5.41 -0.72 -5.73
C VAL A 123 -5.96 -2.09 -5.32
N GLU A 124 -7.16 -2.17 -4.73
CA GLU A 124 -7.78 -3.47 -4.41
C GLU A 124 -8.19 -4.23 -5.69
N MET A 125 -8.67 -3.54 -6.73
CA MET A 125 -8.96 -4.16 -8.02
C MET A 125 -7.69 -4.78 -8.64
N LEU A 126 -6.56 -4.06 -8.57
CA LEU A 126 -5.25 -4.55 -9.04
C LEU A 126 -4.72 -5.70 -8.16
N HIS A 127 -4.96 -5.65 -6.85
CA HIS A 127 -4.63 -6.77 -5.97
C HIS A 127 -5.49 -8.01 -6.28
N VAL A 128 -6.79 -7.83 -6.46
CA VAL A 128 -7.70 -8.96 -6.71
C VAL A 128 -7.47 -9.54 -8.09
N MET A 129 -7.19 -8.73 -9.10
CA MET A 129 -6.86 -9.27 -10.43
C MET A 129 -5.62 -10.14 -10.40
N SER A 130 -4.60 -9.76 -9.61
CA SER A 130 -3.40 -10.57 -9.50
C SER A 130 -3.72 -11.93 -8.89
N LEU A 131 -4.57 -11.98 -7.86
CA LEU A 131 -5.00 -13.25 -7.25
C LEU A 131 -5.83 -14.12 -8.21
N VAL A 132 -6.72 -13.52 -9.00
CA VAL A 132 -7.55 -14.25 -9.98
C VAL A 132 -6.67 -14.94 -11.02
N HIS A 133 -5.60 -14.26 -11.48
CA HIS A 133 -4.66 -14.84 -12.43
C HIS A 133 -3.71 -15.84 -11.76
N ASP A 134 -3.18 -15.52 -10.58
CA ASP A 134 -2.31 -16.42 -9.78
C ASP A 134 -2.97 -17.78 -9.55
N ASP A 135 -4.29 -17.80 -9.28
CA ASP A 135 -5.06 -19.03 -9.06
C ASP A 135 -5.24 -19.91 -10.31
N LEU A 136 -4.95 -19.43 -11.54
CA LEU A 136 -5.20 -20.19 -12.77
C LEU A 136 -4.40 -21.51 -12.83
N PRO A 137 -4.89 -22.54 -13.55
CA PRO A 137 -4.19 -23.82 -13.69
C PRO A 137 -2.76 -23.73 -14.26
N CYS A 138 -2.48 -22.70 -15.06
CA CYS A 138 -1.15 -22.46 -15.64
C CYS A 138 -0.19 -21.67 -14.74
N ILE A 139 -0.65 -21.20 -13.56
CA ILE A 139 0.18 -20.50 -12.58
C ILE A 139 0.26 -21.34 -11.30
N ASP A 140 -0.58 -21.08 -10.27
CA ASP A 140 -0.55 -21.86 -9.04
C ASP A 140 -1.52 -23.05 -9.01
N ASN A 141 -2.51 -23.08 -9.91
CA ASN A 141 -3.58 -24.08 -9.95
C ASN A 141 -4.32 -24.24 -8.61
N ASP A 142 -4.64 -23.12 -7.96
CA ASP A 142 -5.28 -23.10 -6.65
C ASP A 142 -6.81 -23.13 -6.79
N GLU A 143 -7.45 -24.20 -6.27
CA GLU A 143 -8.91 -24.38 -6.32
C GLU A 143 -9.67 -23.54 -5.27
N LEU A 144 -8.97 -23.00 -4.26
CA LEU A 144 -9.57 -22.27 -3.15
C LEU A 144 -8.86 -20.94 -2.89
N ARG A 145 -9.65 -19.88 -2.70
CA ARG A 145 -9.18 -18.54 -2.32
C ARG A 145 -10.14 -17.91 -1.31
N ARG A 146 -9.61 -17.40 -0.19
CA ARG A 146 -10.40 -16.74 0.87
C ARG A 146 -11.57 -17.62 1.37
N GLY A 147 -11.33 -18.93 1.50
CA GLY A 147 -12.34 -19.91 1.96
C GLY A 147 -13.47 -20.19 0.97
N ARG A 148 -13.30 -19.82 -0.31
CA ARG A 148 -14.28 -20.06 -1.39
C ARG A 148 -13.58 -20.68 -2.61
N PRO A 149 -14.30 -21.38 -3.49
CA PRO A 149 -13.74 -21.82 -4.77
C PRO A 149 -13.11 -20.64 -5.53
N SER A 150 -11.95 -20.85 -6.14
CA SER A 150 -11.29 -19.82 -6.92
C SER A 150 -12.10 -19.45 -8.17
N ASN A 151 -11.77 -18.31 -8.78
CA ASN A 151 -12.59 -17.75 -9.86
C ASN A 151 -12.74 -18.74 -11.04
N HIS A 152 -11.63 -19.38 -11.43
CA HIS A 152 -11.62 -20.31 -12.55
C HIS A 152 -12.43 -21.59 -12.26
N VAL A 153 -12.50 -22.03 -11.00
CA VAL A 153 -13.34 -23.17 -10.60
C VAL A 153 -14.82 -22.84 -10.75
N VAL A 154 -15.24 -21.60 -10.45
CA VAL A 154 -16.65 -21.20 -10.53
C VAL A 154 -17.07 -20.83 -11.95
N PHE A 155 -16.25 -20.05 -12.67
CA PHE A 155 -16.64 -19.41 -13.93
C PHE A 155 -15.98 -20.02 -15.16
N GLY A 156 -14.99 -20.89 -14.98
CA GLY A 156 -14.11 -21.43 -16.01
C GLY A 156 -12.91 -20.53 -16.31
N GLU A 157 -11.82 -21.12 -16.79
CA GLU A 157 -10.53 -20.43 -17.05
C GLU A 157 -10.69 -19.21 -17.98
N GLY A 158 -11.39 -19.37 -19.10
CA GLY A 158 -11.55 -18.27 -20.07
C GLY A 158 -12.25 -17.05 -19.48
N VAL A 159 -13.20 -17.23 -18.56
CA VAL A 159 -13.88 -16.10 -17.88
C VAL A 159 -13.00 -15.53 -16.76
N ALA A 160 -12.24 -16.37 -16.06
CA ALA A 160 -11.32 -15.91 -15.02
C ALA A 160 -10.21 -15.03 -15.60
N VAL A 161 -9.62 -15.40 -16.75
CA VAL A 161 -8.65 -14.56 -17.48
C VAL A 161 -9.26 -13.19 -17.79
N MET A 162 -10.44 -13.17 -18.42
CA MET A 162 -11.14 -11.94 -18.80
C MET A 162 -11.54 -11.10 -17.59
N ALA A 163 -11.91 -11.72 -16.47
CA ALA A 163 -12.26 -11.02 -15.24
C ALA A 163 -11.03 -10.33 -14.62
N GLY A 164 -9.87 -10.98 -14.61
CA GLY A 164 -8.61 -10.36 -14.19
C GLY A 164 -8.21 -9.20 -15.10
N ASP A 165 -8.26 -9.39 -16.42
CA ASP A 165 -7.95 -8.33 -17.40
C ASP A 165 -8.90 -7.13 -17.28
N ALA A 166 -10.20 -7.40 -17.12
CA ALA A 166 -11.20 -6.37 -16.95
C ALA A 166 -11.02 -5.60 -15.63
N LEU A 167 -10.67 -6.27 -14.53
CA LEU A 167 -10.34 -5.61 -13.26
C LEU A 167 -9.09 -4.74 -13.38
N HIS A 168 -8.08 -5.20 -14.12
CA HIS A 168 -6.88 -4.43 -14.40
C HIS A 168 -7.24 -3.13 -15.14
N CYS A 169 -7.90 -3.23 -16.29
CA CYS A 169 -8.32 -2.06 -17.08
C CYS A 169 -9.24 -1.13 -16.28
N PHE A 170 -10.21 -1.71 -15.55
CA PHE A 170 -11.18 -0.95 -14.79
C PHE A 170 -10.57 -0.19 -13.62
N ALA A 171 -9.52 -0.71 -12.97
CA ALA A 171 -8.83 -0.01 -11.89
C ALA A 171 -8.31 1.37 -12.34
N PHE A 172 -7.68 1.44 -13.51
CA PHE A 172 -7.17 2.70 -14.07
C PHE A 172 -8.27 3.65 -14.49
N ALA A 173 -9.30 3.16 -15.19
CA ALA A 173 -10.45 3.97 -15.58
C ALA A 173 -11.17 4.53 -14.34
N HIS A 174 -11.42 3.69 -13.35
CA HIS A 174 -12.06 4.08 -12.10
C HIS A 174 -11.26 5.14 -11.34
N ALA A 175 -9.94 4.95 -11.17
CA ALA A 175 -9.09 5.95 -10.51
C ALA A 175 -9.09 7.29 -11.25
N ALA A 176 -9.04 7.27 -12.58
CA ALA A 176 -9.01 8.50 -13.38
C ALA A 176 -10.36 9.24 -13.42
N GLU A 177 -11.47 8.51 -13.55
CA GLU A 177 -12.80 9.09 -13.76
C GLU A 177 -13.52 9.43 -12.46
N ALA A 178 -13.35 8.62 -11.40
CA ALA A 178 -14.07 8.80 -10.14
C ALA A 178 -13.36 9.73 -9.15
N THR A 179 -12.07 10.02 -9.34
CA THR A 179 -11.36 11.00 -8.50
C THR A 179 -11.75 12.43 -8.88
N ALA A 180 -12.22 13.18 -7.88
CA ALA A 180 -12.61 14.58 -8.02
C ALA A 180 -12.09 15.39 -6.83
N GLY A 181 -12.12 16.72 -6.96
CA GLY A 181 -11.71 17.63 -5.87
C GLY A 181 -10.20 17.81 -5.70
N VAL A 182 -9.39 17.30 -6.64
CA VAL A 182 -7.92 17.43 -6.63
C VAL A 182 -7.40 17.88 -8.00
N PRO A 183 -6.20 18.49 -8.09
CA PRO A 183 -5.59 18.83 -9.36
C PRO A 183 -5.45 17.62 -10.30
N PRO A 184 -5.84 17.71 -11.59
CA PRO A 184 -5.75 16.61 -12.55
C PRO A 184 -4.33 16.03 -12.69
N MET A 185 -3.31 16.85 -12.49
CA MET A 185 -1.91 16.41 -12.52
C MET A 185 -1.57 15.41 -11.40
N TRP A 186 -2.21 15.52 -10.24
CA TRP A 186 -2.03 14.56 -9.14
C TRP A 186 -2.63 13.21 -9.51
N VAL A 187 -3.82 13.22 -10.13
CA VAL A 187 -4.47 12.00 -10.65
C VAL A 187 -3.60 11.32 -11.70
N LEU A 188 -3.10 12.06 -12.69
CA LEU A 188 -2.22 11.52 -13.73
C LEU A 188 -0.93 10.91 -13.13
N ARG A 189 -0.33 11.61 -12.17
CA ARG A 189 0.87 11.14 -11.47
C ARG A 189 0.61 9.84 -10.71
N ALA A 190 -0.49 9.76 -9.95
CA ALA A 190 -0.85 8.57 -9.19
C ALA A 190 -1.25 7.39 -10.11
N VAL A 191 -1.93 7.65 -11.23
CA VAL A 191 -2.19 6.65 -12.28
C VAL A 191 -0.88 6.09 -12.85
N ALA A 192 0.10 6.95 -13.12
CA ALA A 192 1.42 6.52 -13.60
C ALA A 192 2.17 5.68 -12.54
N GLU A 193 2.03 6.02 -11.25
CA GLU A 193 2.57 5.23 -10.14
C GLU A 193 1.98 3.82 -10.11
N LEU A 194 0.66 3.67 -10.25
CA LEU A 194 -0.01 2.36 -10.33
C LEU A 194 0.48 1.56 -11.54
N GLY A 195 0.58 2.18 -12.71
CA GLY A 195 1.04 1.51 -13.94
C GLY A 195 2.45 0.93 -13.81
N LYS A 196 3.38 1.67 -13.20
CA LYS A 196 4.74 1.18 -12.92
C LYS A 196 4.73 0.05 -11.91
N ALA A 197 3.88 0.15 -10.88
CA ALA A 197 3.83 -0.82 -9.80
C ALA A 197 3.19 -2.15 -10.19
N THR A 198 2.33 -2.19 -11.22
CA THR A 198 1.73 -3.43 -11.72
C THR A 198 2.41 -4.00 -12.94
N GLY A 199 3.10 -3.18 -13.73
CA GLY A 199 3.75 -3.59 -14.98
C GLY A 199 5.11 -4.27 -14.82
N THR A 200 6.00 -3.97 -15.78
CA THR A 200 7.29 -4.63 -16.00
C THR A 200 8.38 -4.33 -14.97
N GLU A 201 8.13 -3.37 -14.07
CA GLU A 201 9.04 -2.99 -12.98
C GLU A 201 8.41 -3.26 -11.60
N GLY A 202 7.33 -4.05 -11.59
CA GLY A 202 6.44 -4.18 -10.45
C GLY A 202 5.94 -5.61 -10.27
N LEU A 203 4.66 -5.71 -9.89
CA LEU A 203 3.98 -6.95 -9.56
C LEU A 203 4.26 -8.07 -10.57
N LEU A 204 4.06 -7.80 -11.86
CA LEU A 204 4.24 -8.83 -12.90
C LEU A 204 5.69 -9.25 -13.06
N ALA A 205 6.66 -8.35 -12.86
CA ALA A 205 8.08 -8.72 -12.88
C ALA A 205 8.41 -9.69 -11.74
N GLY A 206 7.90 -9.43 -10.54
CA GLY A 206 8.05 -10.33 -9.39
C GLY A 206 7.36 -11.68 -9.63
N GLN A 207 6.17 -11.67 -10.23
CA GLN A 207 5.43 -12.89 -10.56
C GLN A 207 6.18 -13.77 -11.56
N VAL A 208 6.74 -13.18 -12.63
CA VAL A 208 7.49 -13.94 -13.64
C VAL A 208 8.73 -14.59 -13.00
N VAL A 209 9.48 -13.83 -12.20
CA VAL A 209 10.67 -14.39 -11.52
C VAL A 209 10.28 -15.46 -10.51
N ASP A 210 9.16 -15.34 -9.79
CA ASP A 210 8.65 -16.39 -8.89
C ASP A 210 8.39 -17.70 -9.67
N ILE A 211 7.67 -17.62 -10.79
CA ILE A 211 7.39 -18.77 -11.66
C ILE A 211 8.69 -19.40 -12.19
N GLU A 212 9.62 -18.58 -12.67
CA GLU A 212 10.91 -19.06 -13.18
C GLU A 212 11.76 -19.72 -12.10
N CYS A 213 11.56 -19.39 -10.82
CA CYS A 213 12.30 -19.91 -9.69
C CYS A 213 11.66 -21.14 -9.04
N GLU A 214 10.43 -21.52 -9.41
CA GLU A 214 9.78 -22.70 -8.85
C GLU A 214 10.60 -23.98 -9.09
N GLY A 215 10.77 -24.79 -8.04
CA GLY A 215 11.60 -26.00 -8.07
C GLY A 215 13.11 -25.77 -8.18
N LYS A 216 13.61 -24.53 -8.12
CA LYS A 216 15.04 -24.20 -8.16
C LYS A 216 15.56 -23.75 -6.80
N GLU A 217 16.84 -23.98 -6.56
CA GLU A 217 17.53 -23.34 -5.44
C GLU A 217 17.81 -21.88 -5.78
N VAL A 218 17.30 -20.96 -4.97
CA VAL A 218 17.52 -19.52 -5.14
C VAL A 218 18.15 -18.91 -3.89
N GLY A 219 19.04 -17.94 -4.12
CA GLY A 219 19.69 -17.19 -3.05
C GLY A 219 18.81 -16.08 -2.49
N LEU A 220 19.27 -15.46 -1.41
CA LEU A 220 18.54 -14.41 -0.70
C LEU A 220 18.23 -13.20 -1.58
N GLU A 221 19.17 -12.80 -2.45
CA GLU A 221 18.99 -11.66 -3.36
C GLU A 221 17.80 -11.85 -4.32
N VAL A 222 17.65 -13.06 -4.88
CA VAL A 222 16.55 -13.39 -5.78
C VAL A 222 15.23 -13.47 -5.01
N LEU A 223 15.23 -14.07 -3.82
CA LEU A 223 14.04 -14.10 -2.95
C LEU A 223 13.58 -12.69 -2.58
N GLU A 224 14.51 -11.81 -2.20
CA GLU A 224 14.21 -10.41 -1.90
C GLU A 224 13.67 -9.68 -3.13
N TYR A 225 14.24 -9.91 -4.31
CA TYR A 225 13.70 -9.37 -5.57
C TYR A 225 12.24 -9.79 -5.77
N ILE A 226 11.93 -11.09 -5.62
CA ILE A 226 10.56 -11.60 -5.74
C ILE A 226 9.64 -10.88 -4.75
N HIS A 227 9.99 -10.85 -3.46
CA HIS A 227 9.13 -10.26 -2.42
C HIS A 227 8.93 -8.76 -2.61
N LEU A 228 9.98 -8.04 -2.99
CA LEU A 228 9.90 -6.61 -3.30
C LEU A 228 8.94 -6.37 -4.47
N HIS A 229 9.06 -7.13 -5.57
CA HIS A 229 8.28 -6.87 -6.78
C HIS A 229 6.85 -7.44 -6.71
N LYS A 230 6.69 -8.72 -6.35
CA LYS A 230 5.38 -9.42 -6.32
C LYS A 230 4.45 -8.82 -5.26
N THR A 231 4.99 -8.41 -4.11
CA THR A 231 4.18 -7.95 -2.98
C THR A 231 4.41 -6.48 -2.62
N ALA A 232 5.66 -6.06 -2.43
CA ALA A 232 5.93 -4.73 -1.85
C ALA A 232 5.63 -3.57 -2.81
N ARG A 233 5.85 -3.72 -4.13
CA ARG A 233 5.62 -2.64 -5.11
C ARG A 233 4.18 -2.15 -5.13
N LEU A 234 3.18 -3.03 -4.99
CA LEU A 234 1.78 -2.58 -4.94
C LEU A 234 1.43 -1.88 -3.62
N LEU A 235 2.06 -2.27 -2.50
CA LEU A 235 1.91 -1.57 -1.21
C LEU A 235 2.59 -0.20 -1.22
N GLU A 236 3.78 -0.12 -1.80
CA GLU A 236 4.50 1.12 -2.07
C GLU A 236 3.63 2.10 -2.88
N ALA A 237 3.06 1.63 -3.99
CA ALA A 237 2.19 2.44 -4.83
C ALA A 237 0.90 2.84 -4.11
N ALA A 238 0.32 1.97 -3.28
CA ALA A 238 -0.87 2.28 -2.50
C ALA A 238 -0.64 3.50 -1.58
N VAL A 239 0.45 3.48 -0.81
CA VAL A 239 0.80 4.57 0.10
C VAL A 239 1.20 5.84 -0.68
N ALA A 240 1.99 5.70 -1.76
CA ALA A 240 2.40 6.83 -2.59
C ALA A 240 1.20 7.51 -3.27
N CYS A 241 0.25 6.74 -3.82
CA CYS A 241 -0.98 7.29 -4.41
C CYS A 241 -1.81 8.04 -3.37
N GLY A 242 -1.94 7.50 -2.15
CA GLY A 242 -2.59 8.18 -1.04
C GLY A 242 -1.95 9.53 -0.74
N GLY A 243 -0.62 9.58 -0.60
CA GLY A 243 0.12 10.82 -0.38
C GLY A 243 -0.04 11.83 -1.53
N ILE A 244 0.12 11.38 -2.78
CA ILE A 244 0.00 12.24 -3.98
C ILE A 244 -1.41 12.87 -4.05
N ILE A 245 -2.46 12.07 -3.86
CA ILE A 245 -3.84 12.55 -3.91
C ILE A 245 -4.18 13.42 -2.69
N GLY A 246 -3.53 13.17 -1.55
CA GLY A 246 -3.64 14.00 -0.35
C GLY A 246 -2.87 15.33 -0.42
N GLY A 247 -2.08 15.56 -1.48
CA GLY A 247 -1.32 16.79 -1.68
C GLY A 247 0.05 16.83 -1.01
N ALA A 248 0.64 15.66 -0.77
CA ALA A 248 2.00 15.52 -0.24
C ALA A 248 3.05 16.21 -1.12
N GLU A 249 4.07 16.79 -0.50
CA GLU A 249 5.27 17.25 -1.19
C GLU A 249 6.12 16.06 -1.69
N GLU A 250 7.06 16.31 -2.61
CA GLU A 250 7.86 15.24 -3.22
C GLU A 250 8.65 14.42 -2.20
N GLU A 251 9.21 15.09 -1.19
CA GLU A 251 9.95 14.42 -0.12
C GLU A 251 9.03 13.53 0.72
N GLU A 252 7.82 14.00 1.03
CA GLU A 252 6.81 13.21 1.75
C GLU A 252 6.38 11.98 0.93
N VAL A 253 6.15 12.14 -0.38
CA VAL A 253 5.83 11.01 -1.28
C VAL A 253 6.95 9.98 -1.29
N GLU A 254 8.21 10.42 -1.35
CA GLU A 254 9.34 9.50 -1.38
C GLU A 254 9.52 8.75 -0.05
N ARG A 255 9.25 9.40 1.08
CA ARG A 255 9.18 8.74 2.39
C ARG A 255 8.06 7.71 2.46
N LEU A 256 6.90 8.04 1.92
CA LEU A 256 5.77 7.13 1.81
C LEU A 256 6.08 5.92 0.91
N ARG A 257 6.86 6.10 -0.17
CA ARG A 257 7.36 4.98 -0.98
C ARG A 257 8.27 4.07 -0.16
N ARG A 258 9.26 4.63 0.54
CA ARG A 258 10.18 3.84 1.38
C ARG A 258 9.44 3.12 2.50
N TYR A 259 8.46 3.78 3.12
CA TYR A 259 7.56 3.17 4.10
C TYR A 259 6.81 1.98 3.50
N GLY A 260 6.09 2.18 2.38
CA GLY A 260 5.27 1.13 1.77
C GLY A 260 6.10 -0.06 1.28
N ARG A 261 7.30 0.19 0.72
CA ARG A 261 8.26 -0.85 0.34
C ARG A 261 8.73 -1.66 1.55
N THR A 262 9.09 -0.97 2.63
CA THR A 262 9.57 -1.61 3.87
C THR A 262 8.48 -2.46 4.51
N VAL A 263 7.25 -1.93 4.61
CA VAL A 263 6.08 -2.67 5.11
C VAL A 263 5.73 -3.86 4.23
N GLY A 264 5.88 -3.74 2.91
CA GLY A 264 5.65 -4.85 1.99
C GLY A 264 6.65 -5.98 2.15
N LEU A 265 7.94 -5.66 2.33
CA LEU A 265 8.95 -6.67 2.62
C LEU A 265 8.72 -7.31 4.01
N LEU A 266 8.42 -6.50 5.02
CA LEU A 266 8.06 -6.96 6.36
C LEU A 266 6.91 -7.97 6.32
N PHE A 267 5.88 -7.68 5.53
CA PHE A 267 4.72 -8.56 5.40
C PHE A 267 5.11 -9.96 4.93
N GLN A 268 6.01 -10.07 3.95
CA GLN A 268 6.48 -11.35 3.41
C GLN A 268 7.43 -12.07 4.36
N VAL A 269 8.38 -11.37 4.99
CA VAL A 269 9.27 -11.98 5.99
C VAL A 269 8.45 -12.59 7.13
N VAL A 270 7.42 -11.88 7.60
CA VAL A 270 6.51 -12.42 8.63
C VAL A 270 5.67 -13.57 8.10
N ASP A 271 5.17 -13.53 6.87
CA ASP A 271 4.40 -14.64 6.29
C ASP A 271 5.24 -15.92 6.19
N ASP A 272 6.48 -15.81 5.72
CA ASP A 272 7.45 -16.92 5.66
C ASP A 272 7.76 -17.49 7.05
N VAL A 273 7.90 -16.63 8.06
CA VAL A 273 8.10 -17.05 9.47
C VAL A 273 6.86 -17.77 10.00
N LEU A 274 5.66 -17.28 9.69
CA LEU A 274 4.41 -17.90 10.13
C LEU A 274 4.19 -19.25 9.46
N ASP A 275 4.51 -19.40 8.16
CA ASP A 275 4.33 -20.67 7.43
C ASP A 275 5.15 -21.83 8.02
N VAL A 276 6.30 -21.52 8.63
CA VAL A 276 7.15 -22.54 9.30
C VAL A 276 6.87 -22.71 10.79
N THR A 277 6.10 -21.81 11.43
CA THR A 277 5.87 -21.83 12.88
C THR A 277 4.43 -22.12 13.30
N ARG A 278 3.46 -22.04 12.39
CA ARG A 278 2.03 -22.19 12.67
C ARG A 278 1.43 -23.38 11.92
N THR A 279 0.33 -23.91 12.45
CA THR A 279 -0.39 -25.00 11.77
C THR A 279 -1.29 -24.45 10.67
N SER A 280 -1.70 -25.32 9.73
CA SER A 280 -2.64 -24.96 8.66
C SER A 280 -3.97 -24.41 9.19
N GLU A 281 -4.45 -24.95 10.31
CA GLU A 281 -5.68 -24.49 10.97
C GLU A 281 -5.54 -23.06 11.51
N GLU A 282 -4.37 -22.70 12.04
CA GLU A 282 -4.12 -21.36 12.58
C GLU A 282 -3.99 -20.30 11.48
N LEU A 283 -3.45 -20.65 10.32
CA LEU A 283 -3.23 -19.73 9.20
C LEU A 283 -4.43 -19.60 8.25
N GLY A 284 -5.37 -20.57 8.28
CA GLY A 284 -6.49 -20.61 7.34
C GLY A 284 -6.08 -20.88 5.88
N LYS A 285 -4.85 -21.36 5.68
CA LYS A 285 -4.27 -21.84 4.41
C LYS A 285 -3.50 -23.14 4.68
N THR A 286 -3.23 -23.95 3.66
CA THR A 286 -2.38 -25.14 3.78
C THR A 286 -0.95 -24.72 4.13
N ALA A 287 -0.52 -24.91 5.37
CA ALA A 287 0.85 -24.65 5.81
C ALA A 287 1.82 -25.63 5.13
N GLY A 288 3.05 -25.18 4.82
CA GLY A 288 4.06 -26.03 4.18
C GLY A 288 3.85 -26.26 2.69
N LYS A 289 2.94 -25.52 2.03
CA LYS A 289 2.83 -25.50 0.56
C LYS A 289 4.15 -25.05 -0.08
N ASP A 290 4.84 -24.09 0.53
CA ASP A 290 6.12 -23.59 0.03
C ASP A 290 7.22 -24.66 0.12
N LEU A 291 7.19 -25.48 1.18
CA LEU A 291 8.05 -26.67 1.30
C LEU A 291 7.75 -27.68 0.20
N ALA A 292 6.47 -27.96 -0.09
CA ALA A 292 6.07 -28.90 -1.14
C ALA A 292 6.43 -28.43 -2.56
N LYS A 293 6.38 -27.11 -2.82
CA LYS A 293 6.81 -26.48 -4.08
C LYS A 293 8.32 -26.22 -4.15
N GLY A 294 9.07 -26.53 -3.09
CA GLY A 294 10.50 -26.27 -3.00
C GLY A 294 10.88 -24.78 -2.99
N LYS A 295 9.92 -23.88 -2.71
CA LYS A 295 10.14 -22.43 -2.73
C LYS A 295 11.19 -22.04 -1.68
N ALA A 296 11.95 -21.00 -1.99
CA ALA A 296 12.84 -20.39 -1.01
C ALA A 296 12.04 -19.47 -0.10
N THR A 297 12.38 -19.50 1.19
CA THR A 297 11.78 -18.64 2.21
C THR A 297 12.88 -18.06 3.07
N TYR A 298 12.59 -16.95 3.75
CA TYR A 298 13.56 -16.31 4.64
C TYR A 298 14.10 -17.27 5.72
N PRO A 299 13.25 -18.00 6.48
CA PRO A 299 13.74 -18.96 7.46
C PRO A 299 14.64 -20.05 6.87
N LYS A 300 14.38 -20.51 5.64
CA LYS A 300 15.20 -21.53 4.96
C LYS A 300 16.59 -21.01 4.59
N LEU A 301 16.70 -19.75 4.15
CA LEU A 301 17.95 -19.18 3.65
C LEU A 301 18.85 -18.58 4.74
N MET A 302 18.28 -18.01 5.80
CA MET A 302 19.06 -17.34 6.86
C MET A 302 18.82 -17.87 8.27
N GLY A 303 17.86 -18.78 8.45
CA GLY A 303 17.45 -19.29 9.76
C GLY A 303 16.35 -18.46 10.40
N LEU A 304 15.52 -19.12 11.20
CA LEU A 304 14.32 -18.54 11.83
C LEU A 304 14.64 -17.33 12.73
N GLU A 305 15.72 -17.40 13.50
CA GLU A 305 16.12 -16.29 14.40
C GLU A 305 16.50 -15.04 13.63
N LYS A 306 17.28 -15.18 12.54
CA LYS A 306 17.66 -14.05 11.69
C LYS A 306 16.46 -13.46 10.95
N ALA A 307 15.55 -14.31 10.47
CA ALA A 307 14.32 -13.86 9.83
C ALA A 307 13.44 -13.03 10.79
N ARG A 308 13.34 -13.44 12.07
CA ARG A 308 12.64 -12.66 13.12
C ARG A 308 13.33 -11.33 13.39
N LEU A 309 14.66 -11.31 13.51
CA LEU A 309 15.42 -10.07 13.70
C LEU A 309 15.20 -9.11 12.52
N GLN A 310 15.24 -9.63 11.28
CA GLN A 310 14.97 -8.83 10.09
C GLN A 310 13.56 -8.24 10.09
N ALA A 311 12.54 -8.99 10.56
CA ALA A 311 11.20 -8.44 10.72
C ALA A 311 11.16 -7.25 11.70
N GLU A 312 11.83 -7.36 12.85
CA GLU A 312 11.92 -6.25 13.82
C GLU A 312 12.67 -5.03 13.25
N GLU A 313 13.77 -5.25 12.51
CA GLU A 313 14.52 -4.17 11.84
C GLU A 313 13.68 -3.46 10.77
N LEU A 314 12.92 -4.22 9.97
CA LEU A 314 12.01 -3.66 8.98
C LEU A 314 10.86 -2.88 9.64
N ALA A 315 10.32 -3.36 10.76
CA ALA A 315 9.30 -2.64 11.52
C ALA A 315 9.84 -1.30 12.03
N ALA A 316 11.03 -1.29 12.63
CA ALA A 316 11.69 -0.07 13.11
C ALA A 316 11.96 0.92 11.96
N LYS A 317 12.46 0.43 10.81
CA LYS A 317 12.70 1.25 9.62
C LYS A 317 11.41 1.84 9.04
N ALA A 318 10.32 1.08 9.03
CA ALA A 318 9.01 1.61 8.62
C ALA A 318 8.57 2.77 9.54
N GLU A 319 8.77 2.66 10.85
CA GLU A 319 8.46 3.76 11.78
C GLU A 319 9.35 4.99 11.58
N GLU A 320 10.62 4.79 11.22
CA GLU A 320 11.55 5.87 10.91
C GLU A 320 11.09 6.72 9.71
N GLU A 321 10.56 6.08 8.67
CA GLU A 321 10.02 6.78 7.49
C GLU A 321 8.79 7.65 7.82
N LEU A 322 8.19 7.50 9.00
CA LEU A 322 7.08 8.34 9.47
C LEU A 322 7.53 9.54 10.35
N GLN A 323 8.82 9.68 10.67
CA GLN A 323 9.33 10.75 11.54
C GLN A 323 9.21 12.15 10.92
N GLY A 324 8.45 13.07 11.50
CA GLY A 324 8.33 14.44 10.95
C GLY A 324 7.04 14.67 10.17
N PHE A 325 6.25 13.62 9.93
CA PHE A 325 4.81 13.77 9.78
C PHE A 325 4.17 14.09 11.13
N ASP A 326 2.93 14.59 11.10
CA ASP A 326 2.15 14.79 12.31
C ASP A 326 1.98 13.47 13.09
N ARG A 327 2.35 13.50 14.37
CA ARG A 327 2.37 12.30 15.22
C ARG A 327 1.00 11.65 15.38
N ASN A 328 -0.08 12.42 15.33
CA ASN A 328 -1.44 11.89 15.49
C ASN A 328 -1.94 11.26 14.19
N ARG A 329 -1.68 11.92 13.06
CA ARG A 329 -2.03 11.39 11.73
C ARG A 329 -1.17 10.18 11.32
N ALA A 330 0.04 10.05 11.87
CA ALA A 330 0.92 8.89 11.65
C ALA A 330 0.51 7.63 12.42
N ARG A 331 -0.41 7.72 13.41
CA ARG A 331 -0.80 6.58 14.26
C ARG A 331 -1.30 5.37 13.44
N PRO A 332 -2.20 5.50 12.46
CA PRO A 332 -2.69 4.34 11.71
C PRO A 332 -1.57 3.56 11.01
N LEU A 333 -0.66 4.26 10.34
CA LEU A 333 0.46 3.64 9.63
C LEU A 333 1.45 2.97 10.62
N ARG A 334 1.83 3.67 11.68
CA ARG A 334 2.71 3.11 12.72
C ARG A 334 2.13 1.85 13.37
N HIS A 335 0.85 1.90 13.76
CA HIS A 335 0.19 0.74 14.36
C HIS A 335 0.03 -0.41 13.37
N LEU A 336 -0.22 -0.13 12.09
CA LEU A 336 -0.28 -1.16 11.05
C LEU A 336 1.07 -1.87 10.87
N ALA A 337 2.19 -1.13 10.82
CA ALA A 337 3.52 -1.73 10.71
C ALA A 337 3.81 -2.68 11.89
N ARG A 338 3.53 -2.24 13.13
CA ARG A 338 3.64 -3.08 14.33
C ARG A 338 2.71 -4.30 14.31
N TYR A 339 1.47 -4.10 13.88
CA TYR A 339 0.51 -5.20 13.74
C TYR A 339 1.03 -6.25 12.75
N ILE A 340 1.59 -5.84 11.61
CA ILE A 340 2.17 -6.77 10.64
C ILE A 340 3.35 -7.53 11.27
N ALA A 341 4.25 -6.85 11.99
CA ALA A 341 5.40 -7.47 12.65
C ALA A 341 5.02 -8.54 13.68
N HIS A 342 3.91 -8.34 14.40
CA HIS A 342 3.52 -9.19 15.53
C HIS A 342 2.24 -10.00 15.31
N ARG A 343 1.71 -10.04 14.08
CA ARG A 343 0.50 -10.83 13.79
C ARG A 343 0.76 -12.32 14.00
N HIS A 344 -0.31 -13.02 14.36
CA HIS A 344 -0.29 -14.47 14.55
C HIS A 344 -1.00 -15.22 13.42
N ASN A 345 -1.61 -14.51 12.45
CA ASN A 345 -2.34 -15.04 11.29
C ASN A 345 -2.51 -14.02 10.13
#